data_AF-A0AAP2DKC6-F1
#
_entry.id   AF-A0AAP2DKC6-F1
#
_cell.length_a   1.000
_cell.length_b   1.000
_cell.length_c   1.000
_cell.angle_alpha   90.00
_cell.angle_beta   90.00
_cell.angle_gamma   90.00
#
_symmetry.space_group_name_H-M   'P 1'
#
loop_
_entity.id
_entity.type
_entity.pdbx_description
1 polymer ?
#
loop_
_entity_poly.entity_id
_entity_poly.type
_entity_poly.pdbx_seq_one_letter_code
_entity_poly.pdbx_strand_id
1 'polypeptide(L)'
;MFKKYLVCLLAVVSVMGCTDHTFEPQLSNTCSVQDPVEDLPWLRQTIEVYRQSPQKNWFIQQGTYKGQTVFAFNICCASCNYVIPVHNCSGERILENIYVQGNADPLVSDLVTIAQAEGFKCTP
;
A
#
# COMPACT_ATOMS: atom_id res chain seq x y z
N MET A 1 -42.45 10.69 -42.11
CA MET A 1 -41.25 9.83 -42.03
C MET A 1 -40.40 10.16 -40.79
N PHE A 2 -40.93 10.06 -39.56
CA PHE A 2 -40.15 10.41 -38.34
C PHE A 2 -40.40 9.46 -37.15
N LYS A 3 -40.85 8.23 -37.40
CA LYS A 3 -41.26 7.29 -36.33
C LYS A 3 -40.32 6.10 -36.12
N LYS A 4 -39.26 5.97 -36.93
CA LYS A 4 -38.28 4.87 -36.84
C LYS A 4 -36.95 5.26 -36.20
N TYR A 5 -36.63 6.55 -36.13
CA TYR A 5 -35.36 7.03 -35.56
C TYR A 5 -35.39 7.22 -34.04
N LEU A 6 -36.57 7.21 -33.42
CA LEU A 6 -36.71 7.44 -31.98
C LEU A 6 -36.34 6.20 -31.14
N VAL A 7 -36.30 5.01 -31.75
CA VAL A 7 -36.01 3.74 -31.05
C VAL A 7 -34.50 3.47 -30.95
N CYS A 8 -33.67 4.04 -31.83
CA CYS A 8 -32.22 3.81 -31.79
C CYS A 8 -31.48 4.66 -30.77
N LEU A 9 -32.07 5.76 -30.28
CA LEU A 9 -31.38 6.69 -29.39
C LEU A 9 -31.41 6.27 -27.91
N LEU A 10 -32.23 5.27 -27.55
CA LEU A 10 -32.35 4.81 -26.16
C LEU A 10 -31.39 3.67 -25.78
N ALA A 11 -30.65 3.09 -26.73
CA ALA A 11 -29.83 1.89 -26.49
C ALA A 11 -28.34 2.17 -26.20
N VAL A 12 -27.91 3.44 -26.19
CA VAL A 12 -26.47 3.80 -26.15
C VAL A 12 -25.99 4.25 -24.76
N VAL A 13 -26.88 4.39 -23.77
CA VAL A 13 -26.55 5.01 -22.48
C VAL A 13 -26.01 4.02 -21.41
N SER A 14 -25.94 2.72 -21.69
CA SER A 14 -25.72 1.72 -20.62
C SER A 14 -24.29 1.25 -20.38
N VAL A 15 -23.25 1.83 -20.99
CA VAL A 15 -21.87 1.26 -20.92
C VAL A 15 -20.79 2.17 -20.32
N MET A 16 -21.14 3.23 -19.59
CA MET A 16 -20.14 3.97 -18.79
C MET A 16 -20.43 3.84 -17.30
N GLY A 17 -20.10 2.66 -16.77
CA GLY A 17 -19.89 2.42 -15.35
C GLY A 17 -18.48 1.90 -15.13
N CYS A 18 -17.46 2.64 -15.56
CA CYS A 18 -16.09 2.40 -15.10
C CYS A 18 -16.02 2.94 -13.67
N THR A 19 -15.99 2.04 -12.68
CA THR A 19 -15.51 2.41 -11.36
C THR A 19 -14.02 2.70 -11.50
N ASP A 20 -13.62 3.95 -11.25
CA ASP A 20 -12.23 4.34 -11.09
C ASP A 20 -11.66 3.62 -9.86
N HIS A 21 -11.35 2.33 -10.00
CA HIS A 21 -10.27 1.75 -9.23
C HIS A 21 -9.00 2.29 -9.87
N THR A 22 -8.52 3.41 -9.35
CA THR A 22 -7.13 3.83 -9.50
C THR A 22 -6.28 2.62 -9.14
N PHE A 23 -5.80 1.91 -10.16
CA PHE A 23 -4.86 0.83 -10.01
C PHE A 23 -3.52 1.50 -9.67
N GLU A 24 -3.37 1.90 -8.41
CA GLU A 24 -2.06 2.11 -7.80
C GLU A 24 -1.27 0.83 -8.13
N PRO A 25 -0.07 0.93 -8.71
CA PRO A 25 0.66 -0.23 -9.18
C PRO A 25 0.93 -1.15 -7.99
N GLN A 26 0.13 -2.21 -7.86
CA GLN A 26 0.37 -3.23 -6.86
C GLN A 26 1.67 -3.94 -7.26
N LEU A 27 2.71 -3.75 -6.45
CA LEU A 27 3.95 -4.49 -6.59
C LEU A 27 3.62 -5.98 -6.50
N SER A 28 4.04 -6.78 -7.49
CA SER A 28 3.94 -8.23 -7.41
C SER A 28 4.59 -8.72 -6.12
N ASN A 29 3.94 -9.67 -5.43
CA ASN A 29 4.41 -10.18 -4.15
C ASN A 29 4.78 -11.67 -4.22
N THR A 30 5.62 -12.13 -3.29
CA THR A 30 6.05 -13.53 -3.14
C THR A 30 5.35 -14.23 -1.98
N CYS A 31 4.31 -13.64 -1.39
CA CYS A 31 3.63 -14.14 -0.21
C CYS A 31 2.57 -15.21 -0.48
N SER A 32 2.49 -15.74 -1.70
CA SER A 32 1.49 -16.72 -2.13
C SER A 32 0.03 -16.28 -1.90
N VAL A 33 -0.22 -14.98 -1.92
CA VAL A 33 -1.53 -14.35 -1.78
C VAL A 33 -1.76 -13.32 -2.88
N GLN A 34 -3.02 -12.97 -3.13
CA GLN A 34 -3.36 -12.05 -4.21
C GLN A 34 -3.12 -10.60 -3.76
N ASP A 35 -3.69 -10.22 -2.61
CA ASP A 35 -3.52 -8.90 -2.01
C ASP A 35 -2.96 -9.05 -0.60
N PRO A 36 -1.68 -8.73 -0.36
CA PRO A 36 -1.09 -8.86 0.97
C PRO A 36 -1.81 -8.07 2.07
N VAL A 37 -2.44 -6.92 1.75
CA VAL A 37 -3.14 -6.09 2.75
C VAL A 37 -4.41 -6.78 3.23
N GLU A 38 -5.14 -7.45 2.33
CA GLU A 38 -6.40 -8.12 2.66
C GLU A 38 -6.21 -9.59 3.08
N ASP A 39 -5.28 -10.29 2.44
CA ASP A 39 -5.13 -11.74 2.54
C ASP A 39 -4.13 -12.19 3.63
N LEU A 40 -3.22 -11.32 4.10
CA LEU A 40 -2.34 -11.63 5.23
C LEU A 40 -2.97 -11.14 6.55
N PRO A 41 -3.47 -12.04 7.42
CA PRO A 41 -4.21 -11.62 8.62
C PRO A 41 -3.38 -10.76 9.57
N TRP A 42 -2.09 -11.09 9.73
CA TRP A 42 -1.19 -10.35 10.60
C TRP A 42 -0.97 -8.91 10.10
N LEU A 43 -0.85 -8.72 8.78
CA LEU A 43 -0.60 -7.42 8.19
C LEU A 43 -1.85 -6.55 8.28
N ARG A 44 -3.00 -7.11 7.89
CA ARG A 44 -4.31 -6.45 8.00
C ARG A 44 -4.61 -6.00 9.43
N GLN A 45 -4.41 -6.87 10.41
CA GLN A 45 -4.61 -6.55 11.82
C GLN A 45 -3.65 -5.46 12.30
N THR A 46 -2.37 -5.52 11.89
CA THR A 46 -1.39 -4.50 12.23
C THR A 46 -1.79 -3.14 11.65
N ILE A 47 -2.19 -3.09 10.38
CA ILE A 47 -2.66 -1.85 9.74
C ILE A 47 -3.84 -1.25 10.52
N GLU A 48 -4.79 -2.09 10.96
CA GLU A 48 -5.94 -1.61 11.73
C GLU A 48 -5.54 -1.02 13.09
N VAL A 49 -4.56 -1.62 13.78
CA VAL A 49 -3.98 -1.04 15.00
C VAL A 49 -3.35 0.32 14.71
N TYR A 50 -2.62 0.47 13.60
CA TYR A 50 -2.02 1.74 13.19
C TYR A 50 -3.06 2.81 12.83
N ARG A 51 -4.19 2.43 12.22
CA ARG A 51 -5.30 3.37 11.94
C ARG A 51 -5.90 3.96 13.21
N GLN A 52 -5.92 3.19 14.29
CA GLN A 52 -6.41 3.62 15.59
C GLN A 52 -5.38 4.44 16.38
N SER A 53 -4.12 4.50 15.91
CA SER A 53 -3.07 5.29 16.53
C SER A 53 -3.34 6.80 16.39
N PRO A 54 -3.02 7.61 17.42
CA PRO A 54 -3.05 9.07 17.30
C PRO A 54 -1.98 9.59 16.32
N GLN A 55 -1.00 8.76 15.97
CA GLN A 55 0.06 9.09 15.04
C GLN A 55 -0.46 9.22 13.60
N LYS A 56 -0.16 10.33 12.92
CA LYS A 56 -0.69 10.64 11.57
C LYS A 56 0.37 10.66 10.45
N ASN A 57 1.59 10.29 10.78
CA ASN A 57 2.75 10.32 9.89
C ASN A 57 3.33 8.93 9.63
N TRP A 58 2.59 7.86 9.93
CA TRP A 58 2.99 6.50 9.62
C TRP A 58 2.58 6.10 8.21
N PHE A 59 3.37 5.20 7.62
CA PHE A 59 3.10 4.56 6.35
C PHE A 59 3.77 3.19 6.30
N ILE A 60 3.17 2.25 5.60
CA ILE A 60 3.68 0.90 5.43
C ILE A 60 3.96 0.69 3.96
N GLN A 61 5.13 0.18 3.65
CA GLN A 61 5.57 -0.07 2.29
C GLN A 61 5.80 -1.56 2.07
N GLN A 62 5.37 -2.07 0.93
CA GLN A 62 5.83 -3.33 0.39
C GLN A 62 7.13 -3.06 -0.38
N GLY A 63 8.11 -3.94 -0.22
CA GLY A 63 9.34 -3.90 -1.01
C GLY A 63 9.89 -5.29 -1.25
N THR A 64 11.09 -5.33 -1.80
CA THR A 64 11.82 -6.56 -2.09
C THR A 64 13.13 -6.59 -1.30
N TYR A 65 13.37 -7.69 -0.59
CA TYR A 65 14.65 -7.97 0.07
C TYR A 65 15.10 -9.37 -0.31
N LYS A 66 16.28 -9.50 -0.93
CA LYS A 66 16.82 -10.78 -1.41
C LYS A 66 15.83 -11.56 -2.29
N GLY A 67 15.07 -10.84 -3.12
CA GLY A 67 14.05 -11.42 -4.01
C GLY A 67 12.79 -11.91 -3.29
N GLN A 68 12.61 -11.60 -2.01
CA GLN A 68 11.42 -11.91 -1.23
C GLN A 68 10.66 -10.64 -0.88
N THR A 69 9.33 -10.72 -0.85
CA THR A 69 8.48 -9.62 -0.40
C THR A 69 8.68 -9.36 1.09
N VAL A 70 8.78 -8.07 1.41
CA VAL A 70 8.90 -7.57 2.77
C VAL A 70 8.02 -6.35 2.99
N PHE A 71 7.70 -6.10 4.26
CA PHE A 71 6.85 -5.00 4.69
C PHE A 71 7.58 -4.12 5.69
N ALA A 72 7.81 -2.86 5.32
CA ALA A 72 8.52 -1.87 6.12
C ALA A 72 7.53 -0.91 6.80
N PHE A 73 7.62 -0.80 8.12
CA PHE A 73 6.73 0.01 8.94
C PHE A 73 7.38 1.35 9.27
N ASN A 74 7.11 2.34 8.43
CA ASN A 74 7.81 3.63 8.45
C ASN A 74 7.01 4.71 9.18
N ILE A 75 7.76 5.75 9.54
CA ILE A 75 7.21 7.01 10.05
C ILE A 75 7.97 8.19 9.46
N CYS A 76 7.25 9.19 8.97
CA CYS A 76 7.84 10.45 8.55
C CYS A 76 8.29 11.25 9.76
N CYS A 77 9.58 11.20 10.08
CA CYS A 77 10.18 12.02 11.12
C CYS A 77 11.61 12.40 10.72
N ALA A 78 11.80 13.67 10.32
CA ALA A 78 13.10 14.17 9.84
C ALA A 78 14.21 14.14 10.91
N SER A 79 13.84 14.21 12.18
CA SER A 79 14.78 14.29 13.32
C SER A 79 14.76 13.06 14.24
N CYS A 80 14.02 12.00 13.89
CA CYS A 80 13.99 10.78 14.69
C CYS A 80 15.09 9.82 14.23
N ASN A 81 15.88 9.33 15.19
CA ASN A 81 16.65 8.10 15.01
C ASN A 81 15.77 6.93 15.44
N TYR A 82 15.16 6.25 14.48
CA TYR A 82 14.33 5.09 14.76
C TYR A 82 14.73 3.92 13.86
N VAL A 83 14.48 2.72 14.36
CA VAL A 83 14.68 1.49 13.61
C VAL A 83 13.37 1.12 12.94
N ILE A 84 13.39 1.00 11.61
CA ILE A 84 12.21 0.55 10.85
C ILE A 84 12.05 -0.96 11.02
N PRO A 85 10.92 -1.44 11.59
CA PRO A 85 10.57 -2.84 11.55
C PRO A 85 10.38 -3.29 10.10
N VAL A 86 11.01 -4.39 9.72
CA VAL A 86 10.76 -5.06 8.44
C VAL A 86 10.37 -6.50 8.67
N HIS A 87 9.23 -6.87 8.10
CA HIS A 87 8.61 -8.18 8.27
C HIS A 87 8.55 -8.93 6.93
N ASN A 88 8.70 -10.25 6.99
CA ASN A 88 8.46 -11.13 5.84
C ASN A 88 6.97 -11.47 5.69
N CYS A 89 6.63 -12.31 4.70
CA CYS A 89 5.26 -12.78 4.46
C CYS A 89 4.61 -13.50 5.65
N SER A 90 5.41 -14.14 6.51
CA SER A 90 4.95 -14.83 7.73
C SER A 90 4.75 -13.88 8.92
N GLY A 91 5.06 -12.59 8.76
CA GLY A 91 5.02 -11.60 9.84
C GLY A 91 6.25 -11.62 10.74
N GLU A 92 7.25 -12.44 10.44
CA GLU A 92 8.49 -12.50 11.22
C GLU A 92 9.35 -11.28 10.92
N ARG A 93 9.92 -10.68 11.97
CA ARG A 93 10.86 -9.57 11.82
C ARG A 93 12.21 -10.11 11.33
N ILE A 94 12.65 -9.66 10.16
CA ILE A 94 13.85 -10.19 9.48
C ILE A 94 15.03 -9.21 9.45
N LEU A 95 14.80 -7.95 9.80
CA LEU A 95 15.85 -6.95 9.93
C LEU A 95 15.76 -6.33 11.32
N GLU A 96 16.82 -6.57 12.11
CA GLU A 96 16.87 -6.09 13.50
C GLU A 96 17.21 -4.61 13.57
N ASN A 97 17.97 -4.05 12.62
CA ASN A 97 18.41 -2.66 12.64
C ASN A 97 18.55 -2.07 11.23
N ILE A 98 17.47 -1.51 10.68
CA ILE A 98 17.60 -0.54 9.58
C ILE A 98 17.60 0.85 10.19
N TYR A 99 18.77 1.50 10.18
CA TYR A 99 18.88 2.92 10.52
C TYR A 99 18.54 3.74 9.28
N VAL A 100 17.49 4.54 9.38
CA VAL A 100 17.10 5.43 8.29
C VAL A 100 17.19 6.87 8.76
N GLN A 101 18.29 7.53 8.41
CA GLN A 101 18.31 8.99 8.21
C GLN A 101 17.58 9.32 6.91
N GLY A 102 16.25 9.13 6.90
CA GLY A 102 15.37 9.57 5.80
C GLY A 102 15.41 8.80 4.48
N ASN A 103 16.30 7.81 4.28
CA ASN A 103 16.27 6.88 3.13
C ASN A 103 16.16 5.42 3.59
N ALA A 104 15.22 4.66 3.01
CA ALA A 104 15.13 3.21 3.22
C ALA A 104 16.50 2.54 2.98
N ASP A 105 16.76 1.45 3.70
CA ASP A 105 17.99 0.64 3.53
C ASP A 105 18.24 0.40 2.03
N PRO A 106 19.46 0.61 1.50
CA PRO A 106 19.79 0.20 0.14
C PRO A 106 19.51 -1.28 -0.15
N LEU A 107 19.32 -2.10 0.89
CA LEU A 107 18.97 -3.52 0.76
C LEU A 107 17.48 -3.78 0.47
N VAL A 108 16.57 -2.85 0.75
CA VAL A 108 15.14 -2.99 0.43
C VAL A 108 14.83 -2.13 -0.79
N SER A 109 14.53 -2.77 -1.91
CA SER A 109 14.22 -2.12 -3.18
C SER A 109 12.72 -2.09 -3.46
N ASP A 110 12.34 -1.38 -4.52
CA ASP A 110 11.00 -1.41 -5.12
C ASP A 110 9.87 -1.06 -4.15
N LEU A 111 10.11 -0.08 -3.29
CA LEU A 111 9.18 0.31 -2.24
C LEU A 111 7.92 0.96 -2.82
N VAL A 112 6.77 0.37 -2.51
CA VAL A 112 5.45 0.90 -2.82
C VAL A 112 4.66 1.03 -1.53
N THR A 113 4.09 2.20 -1.28
CA THR A 113 3.21 2.41 -0.12
C THR A 113 1.91 1.64 -0.30
N ILE A 114 1.61 0.76 0.66
CA ILE A 114 0.42 -0.10 0.65
C ILE A 114 -0.61 0.30 1.72
N ALA A 115 -0.18 1.08 2.73
CA ALA A 115 -1.07 1.66 3.73
C ALA A 115 -0.44 2.93 4.32
N GLN A 116 -1.25 3.90 4.72
CA GLN A 116 -0.80 5.12 5.39
C GLN A 116 -1.90 5.70 6.27
N ALA A 117 -1.50 6.60 7.18
CA ALA A 117 -2.45 7.33 8.01
C ALA A 117 -3.44 8.16 7.19
N GLU A 118 -4.67 8.31 7.69
CA GLU A 118 -5.62 9.26 7.12
C GLU A 118 -5.07 10.69 7.25
N GLY A 119 -5.09 11.44 6.14
CA GLY A 119 -4.52 12.79 6.09
C GLY A 119 -2.98 12.81 6.16
N PHE A 120 -2.33 11.69 5.83
CA PHE A 120 -0.87 11.57 5.82
C PHE A 120 -0.17 12.74 5.11
N LYS A 121 0.80 13.34 5.81
CA LYS A 121 1.71 14.35 5.28
C LYS A 121 3.12 14.08 5.77
N CYS A 122 4.03 13.82 4.85
CA CYS A 122 5.46 13.78 5.11
C CYS A 122 6.03 15.18 4.90
N THR A 123 5.87 16.06 5.89
CA THR A 123 6.51 17.39 5.86
C THR A 123 7.92 17.29 6.44
N PRO A 124 8.95 17.82 5.74
CA PRO A 124 10.32 17.87 6.22
C PRO A 124 10.47 18.76 7.46
#